data_AF-A0A6L4AAW9-F1
#
_entry.id   AF-A0A6L4AAW9-F1
#
_cell.length_a   1.000
_cell.length_b   1.000
_cell.length_c   1.000
_cell.angle_alpha   90.00
_cell.angle_beta   90.00
_cell.angle_gamma   90.00
#
_symmetry.space_group_name_H-M   'P 1'
#
loop_
_entity.id
_entity.type
_entity.pdbx_description
1 polymer ?
#
loop_
_entity_poly.entity_id
_entity_poly.type
_entity_poly.pdbx_seq_one_letter_code
_entity_poly.pdbx_strand_id
1 'polypeptide(L)'
;MTHEKPQPYRRPAEVFGLTDHEKLWDRLSDQRFQTLLNDPQTEVHEVQVDTNSYGEFLFVQMSRVVDSQRYGLTTFGLGFHEYREQWITQHWHWYESHPSLLAKKPILPKTEALQLIQNRRDEIAPHVTNTQPSKIALLFGLLADLSDEDGALAELDDLGDFLDLFDDE
;
A
#
# COMPACT_ATOMS: atom_id res chain seq x y z
N MET A 1 29.56 4.70 -35.53
CA MET A 1 28.79 4.00 -34.47
C MET A 1 28.47 5.04 -33.41
N THR A 2 27.24 5.52 -33.37
CA THR A 2 26.78 6.44 -32.32
C THR A 2 26.56 5.64 -31.06
N HIS A 3 27.37 5.90 -30.02
CA HIS A 3 27.10 5.40 -28.68
C HIS A 3 25.83 6.10 -28.17
N GLU A 4 24.68 5.42 -28.26
CA GLU A 4 23.51 5.80 -27.47
C GLU A 4 23.90 5.73 -25.99
N LYS A 5 23.86 6.86 -25.30
CA LYS A 5 24.00 6.87 -23.85
C LYS A 5 22.82 6.09 -23.27
N PRO A 6 23.03 5.15 -22.34
CA PRO A 6 21.93 4.49 -21.66
C PRO A 6 21.03 5.56 -21.05
N GLN A 7 19.73 5.48 -21.33
CA GLN A 7 18.77 6.39 -20.69
C GLN A 7 18.83 6.17 -19.17
N PRO A 8 18.75 7.24 -18.36
CA PRO A 8 18.74 7.10 -16.91
C PRO A 8 17.51 6.29 -16.50
N TYR A 9 17.74 5.25 -15.69
CA TYR A 9 16.67 4.48 -15.06
C TYR A 9 15.81 5.43 -14.21
N ARG A 10 14.51 5.45 -14.45
CA ARG A 10 13.55 6.21 -13.63
C ARG A 10 13.03 5.30 -12.51
N ARG A 11 12.70 5.86 -11.35
CA ARG A 11 12.00 5.07 -10.33
C ARG A 11 10.52 4.96 -10.68
N PRO A 12 9.84 3.84 -10.37
CA PRO A 12 8.38 3.74 -10.45
C PRO A 12 7.67 4.97 -9.87
N ALA A 13 8.07 5.45 -8.69
CA ALA A 13 7.49 6.64 -8.08
C ALA A 13 7.54 7.89 -9.00
N GLU A 14 8.59 8.06 -9.79
CA GLU A 14 8.73 9.16 -10.76
C GLU A 14 7.83 8.96 -11.98
N VAL A 15 7.73 7.71 -12.46
CA VAL A 15 6.90 7.34 -13.63
C VAL A 15 5.41 7.45 -13.33
N PHE A 16 5.00 7.16 -12.09
CA PHE A 16 3.64 7.39 -11.60
C PHE A 16 3.39 8.84 -11.18
N GLY A 17 4.43 9.69 -11.19
CA GLY A 17 4.32 11.10 -10.83
C GLY A 17 3.94 11.30 -9.37
N LEU A 18 4.45 10.46 -8.47
CA LEU A 18 4.22 10.57 -7.04
C LEU A 18 4.90 11.84 -6.50
N THR A 19 4.21 12.54 -5.60
CA THR A 19 4.74 13.73 -4.94
C THR A 19 5.78 13.32 -3.88
N ASP A 20 6.60 14.27 -3.43
CA ASP A 20 7.59 13.98 -2.39
C ASP A 20 6.93 13.59 -1.05
N HIS A 21 5.73 14.12 -0.78
CA HIS A 21 4.94 13.70 0.38
C HIS A 21 4.44 12.25 0.24
N GLU A 22 3.98 11.87 -0.96
CA GLU A 22 3.53 10.48 -1.24
C GLU A 22 4.69 9.48 -1.16
N LYS A 23 5.92 9.91 -1.46
CA LYS A 23 7.16 9.13 -1.33
C LYS A 23 7.70 9.07 0.09
N LEU A 24 7.58 10.15 0.85
CA LEU A 24 8.10 10.18 2.21
C LEU A 24 7.30 9.24 3.13
N TRP A 25 6.00 9.10 2.88
CA TRP A 25 5.09 8.36 3.73
C TRP A 25 4.56 7.06 3.10
N ASP A 26 5.05 6.71 1.90
CA ASP A 26 4.59 5.57 1.11
C ASP A 26 3.05 5.46 1.03
N ARG A 27 2.37 6.62 0.95
CA ARG A 27 0.92 6.72 1.13
C ARG A 27 0.26 7.62 0.08
N LEU A 28 -0.84 7.14 -0.46
CA LEU A 28 -1.72 7.83 -1.40
C LEU A 28 -3.09 8.06 -0.74
N SER A 29 -3.72 9.21 -1.00
CA SER A 29 -5.15 9.35 -0.69
C SER A 29 -5.99 8.48 -1.61
N ASP A 30 -7.21 8.12 -1.19
CA ASP A 30 -8.13 7.37 -2.05
C ASP A 30 -8.36 8.06 -3.40
N GLN A 31 -8.54 9.39 -3.40
CA GLN A 31 -8.67 10.18 -4.62
C GLN A 31 -7.43 10.09 -5.53
N ARG A 32 -6.23 10.11 -4.93
CA ARG A 32 -4.99 9.97 -5.68
C ARG A 32 -4.88 8.58 -6.30
N PHE A 33 -5.15 7.53 -5.53
CA PHE A 33 -5.19 6.15 -6.01
C PHE A 33 -6.17 6.02 -7.20
N GLN A 34 -7.39 6.55 -7.07
CA GLN A 34 -8.37 6.55 -8.17
C GLN A 34 -7.87 7.29 -9.41
N THR A 35 -7.13 8.39 -9.23
CA THR A 35 -6.51 9.12 -10.34
C THR A 35 -5.48 8.25 -11.07
N LEU A 36 -4.61 7.55 -10.35
CA LEU A 36 -3.60 6.66 -10.93
C LEU A 36 -4.24 5.48 -11.66
N LEU A 37 -5.27 4.88 -11.08
CA LEU A 37 -6.01 3.74 -11.62
C LEU A 37 -6.72 4.09 -12.95
N ASN A 38 -7.31 5.28 -13.01
CA ASN A 38 -8.04 5.74 -14.19
C ASN A 38 -7.14 6.31 -15.29
N ASP A 39 -5.89 6.65 -14.99
CA ASP A 39 -4.92 7.16 -15.97
C ASP A 39 -4.77 6.20 -17.17
N PRO A 40 -4.98 6.66 -18.43
CA PRO A 40 -4.88 5.82 -19.62
C PRO A 40 -3.54 5.08 -19.79
N GLN A 41 -2.45 5.58 -19.18
CA GLN A 41 -1.13 4.95 -19.23
C GLN A 41 -0.97 3.81 -18.21
N THR A 42 -1.88 3.71 -17.24
CA THR A 42 -1.86 2.69 -16.20
C THR A 42 -2.57 1.42 -16.66
N GLU A 43 -1.83 0.30 -16.66
CA GLU A 43 -2.34 -1.06 -16.83
C GLU A 43 -2.50 -1.71 -15.46
N VAL A 44 -3.66 -2.31 -15.20
CA VAL A 44 -3.92 -3.10 -13.98
C VAL A 44 -3.66 -4.56 -14.29
N HIS A 45 -2.96 -5.27 -13.42
CA HIS A 45 -2.61 -6.68 -13.60
C HIS A 45 -3.38 -7.59 -12.65
N GLU A 46 -3.69 -7.10 -11.45
CA GLU A 46 -4.32 -7.90 -10.41
C GLU A 46 -5.01 -6.99 -9.39
N VAL A 47 -6.15 -7.45 -8.91
CA VAL A 47 -6.87 -6.91 -7.75
C VAL A 47 -7.24 -8.12 -6.89
N GLN A 48 -6.66 -8.24 -5.70
CA GLN A 48 -6.89 -9.39 -4.83
C GLN A 48 -6.87 -9.00 -3.36
N VAL A 49 -7.66 -9.70 -2.55
CA VAL A 49 -7.52 -9.63 -1.09
C VAL A 49 -6.40 -10.58 -0.69
N ASP A 50 -5.46 -10.08 0.11
CA ASP A 50 -4.31 -10.84 0.61
C ASP A 50 -3.90 -10.31 1.98
N THR A 51 -2.94 -10.96 2.63
CA THR A 51 -2.43 -10.55 3.95
C THR A 51 -0.98 -10.10 3.89
N ASN A 52 -0.63 -9.17 4.78
CA ASN A 52 0.76 -8.86 5.12
C ASN A 52 0.95 -8.94 6.64
N SER A 53 2.09 -8.47 7.15
CA SER A 53 2.42 -8.45 8.57
C SER A 53 1.45 -7.64 9.43
N TYR A 54 0.67 -6.74 8.85
CA TYR A 54 -0.22 -5.82 9.56
C TYR A 54 -1.70 -6.19 9.46
N GLY A 55 -2.10 -7.15 8.61
CA GLY A 55 -3.49 -7.58 8.46
C GLY A 55 -3.89 -7.96 7.03
N GLU A 56 -5.21 -7.95 6.79
CA GLU A 56 -5.83 -8.26 5.50
C GLU A 56 -6.16 -6.99 4.72
N PHE A 57 -5.71 -6.92 3.46
CA PHE A 57 -5.90 -5.75 2.59
C PHE A 57 -6.26 -6.14 1.16
N LEU A 58 -6.87 -5.21 0.43
CA LEU A 58 -7.00 -5.30 -1.01
C LEU A 58 -5.72 -4.78 -1.68
N PHE A 59 -5.00 -5.67 -2.35
CA PHE A 59 -3.82 -5.37 -3.15
C PHE A 59 -4.22 -5.10 -4.59
N VAL A 60 -3.65 -4.06 -5.18
CA VAL A 60 -3.81 -3.69 -6.58
C VAL A 60 -2.44 -3.55 -7.22
N GLN A 61 -2.15 -4.42 -8.18
CA GLN A 61 -0.90 -4.39 -8.93
C GLN A 61 -1.10 -3.67 -10.24
N MET A 62 -0.31 -2.63 -10.48
CA MET A 62 -0.41 -1.79 -11.68
C MET A 62 0.97 -1.52 -12.28
N SER A 63 0.98 -1.11 -13.54
CA SER A 63 2.21 -0.70 -14.20
C SER A 63 1.99 0.41 -15.22
N ARG A 64 3.07 1.08 -15.59
CA ARG A 64 3.16 1.94 -16.76
C ARG A 64 4.29 1.50 -17.66
N VAL A 65 4.12 1.67 -18.97
CA VAL A 65 5.17 1.43 -19.96
C VAL A 65 5.65 2.77 -20.49
N VAL A 66 6.95 3.05 -20.32
CA VAL A 66 7.60 4.28 -20.78
C VAL A 66 8.92 3.90 -21.44
N ASP A 67 9.17 4.40 -22.65
CA ASP A 67 10.41 4.14 -23.40
C ASP A 67 10.73 2.61 -23.53
N SER A 68 9.71 1.79 -23.75
CA SER A 68 9.77 0.32 -23.80
C SER A 68 10.16 -0.37 -22.48
N GLN A 69 10.19 0.36 -21.37
CA GLN A 69 10.44 -0.17 -20.03
C GLN A 69 9.15 -0.18 -19.21
N ARG A 70 8.92 -1.26 -18.45
CA ARG A 70 7.78 -1.42 -17.57
C ARG A 70 8.16 -1.05 -16.14
N TYR A 71 7.34 -0.22 -15.51
CA TYR A 71 7.51 0.24 -14.14
C TYR A 71 6.30 -0.23 -13.32
N GLY A 72 6.55 -0.97 -12.24
CA GLY A 72 5.52 -1.60 -11.42
C GLY A 72 5.26 -0.86 -10.11
N LEU A 73 4.00 -0.79 -9.72
CA LEU A 73 3.55 -0.26 -8.45
C LEU A 73 2.49 -1.20 -7.86
N THR A 74 2.67 -1.61 -6.62
CA THR A 74 1.63 -2.32 -5.87
C THR A 74 1.09 -1.36 -4.83
N THR A 75 -0.23 -1.24 -4.75
CA THR A 75 -0.89 -0.49 -3.68
C THR A 75 -1.74 -1.42 -2.83
N PHE A 76 -1.86 -1.14 -1.54
CA PHE A 76 -2.78 -1.87 -0.67
C PHE A 76 -3.57 -0.94 0.26
N GLY A 77 -4.82 -1.30 0.52
CA GLY A 77 -5.79 -0.53 1.30
C GLY A 77 -7.09 -1.31 1.42
N LEU A 78 -8.19 -0.65 1.84
CA LEU A 78 -9.51 -1.30 2.01
C LEU A 78 -9.44 -2.59 2.84
N GLY A 79 -8.71 -2.50 3.95
CA GLY A 79 -8.36 -3.63 4.79
C GLY A 79 -8.40 -3.31 6.28
N PHE A 80 -8.38 -4.34 7.12
CA PHE A 80 -8.31 -4.17 8.57
C PHE A 80 -6.85 -4.29 9.01
N HIS A 81 -6.36 -3.25 9.67
CA HIS A 81 -5.02 -3.22 10.22
C HIS A 81 -5.09 -3.68 11.68
N GLU A 82 -4.41 -4.79 11.98
CA GLU A 82 -4.49 -5.50 13.26
C GLU A 82 -3.90 -4.67 14.40
N TYR A 83 -2.68 -4.16 14.26
CA TYR A 83 -2.06 -3.34 15.31
C TYR A 83 -2.75 -2.00 15.56
N ARG A 84 -3.39 -1.41 14.55
CA ARG A 84 -4.17 -0.18 14.70
C ARG A 84 -5.64 -0.44 15.06
N GLU A 85 -6.06 -1.71 15.06
CA GLU A 85 -7.44 -2.17 15.27
C GLU A 85 -8.50 -1.40 14.46
N GLN A 86 -8.16 -1.03 13.22
CA GLN A 86 -9.02 -0.16 12.42
C GLN A 86 -9.04 -0.51 10.93
N TRP A 87 -10.15 -0.16 10.30
CA TRP A 87 -10.32 -0.25 8.85
C TRP A 87 -9.62 0.92 8.14
N ILE A 88 -8.71 0.60 7.23
CA ILE A 88 -8.00 1.55 6.37
C ILE A 88 -8.80 1.75 5.09
N THR A 89 -9.57 2.84 5.01
CA THR A 89 -10.49 3.11 3.89
C THR A 89 -10.23 4.40 3.12
N GLN A 90 -9.41 5.29 3.69
CA GLN A 90 -9.20 6.66 3.17
C GLN A 90 -7.87 6.84 2.44
N HIS A 91 -6.94 5.91 2.64
CA HIS A 91 -5.61 5.94 2.05
C HIS A 91 -5.16 4.55 1.63
N TRP A 92 -4.13 4.55 0.80
CA TRP A 92 -3.50 3.37 0.23
C TRP A 92 -2.01 3.47 0.48
N HIS A 93 -1.42 2.39 0.95
CA HIS A 93 0.03 2.25 1.00
C HIS A 93 0.53 1.78 -0.35
N TRP A 94 1.81 2.01 -0.66
CA TRP A 94 2.38 1.55 -1.92
C TRP A 94 3.83 1.11 -1.78
N TYR A 95 4.26 0.26 -2.70
CA TYR A 95 5.66 -0.09 -2.88
C TYR A 95 5.95 -0.42 -4.35
N GLU A 96 7.22 -0.38 -4.74
CA GLU A 96 7.66 -0.69 -6.10
C GLU A 96 7.54 -2.19 -6.38
N SER A 97 6.81 -2.56 -7.45
CA SER A 97 6.73 -3.97 -7.87
C SER A 97 7.83 -4.31 -8.85
N HIS A 98 8.36 -5.53 -8.75
CA HIS A 98 9.37 -6.00 -9.69
C HIS A 98 8.77 -6.17 -11.10
N PRO A 99 9.28 -5.47 -12.15
CA PRO A 99 8.67 -5.49 -13.48
C PRO A 99 8.53 -6.87 -14.12
N SER A 100 9.45 -7.79 -13.81
CA SER A 100 9.44 -9.16 -14.32
C SER A 100 8.29 -10.02 -13.78
N LEU A 101 7.73 -9.67 -12.62
CA LEU A 101 6.55 -10.34 -12.07
C LEU A 101 5.29 -9.87 -12.82
N LEU A 102 5.17 -8.56 -13.04
CA LEU A 102 4.03 -7.97 -13.75
C LEU A 102 4.00 -8.36 -15.23
N ALA A 103 5.15 -8.47 -15.89
CA ALA A 103 5.23 -8.85 -17.31
C ALA A 103 4.65 -10.26 -17.61
N LYS A 104 4.50 -11.11 -16.59
CA LYS A 104 3.92 -12.45 -16.73
C LYS A 104 2.41 -12.47 -16.46
N LYS A 105 1.85 -11.39 -15.91
CA LYS A 105 0.42 -11.30 -15.57
C LYS A 105 -0.37 -10.77 -16.76
N PRO A 106 -1.62 -11.25 -16.96
CA PRO A 106 -2.52 -10.65 -17.92
C PRO A 106 -2.92 -9.25 -17.46
N ILE A 107 -3.26 -8.38 -18.43
CA ILE A 107 -3.86 -7.09 -18.12
C ILE A 107 -5.33 -7.31 -17.78
N LEU A 108 -5.72 -6.93 -16.57
CA LEU A 108 -7.09 -6.92 -16.11
C LEU A 108 -7.85 -5.72 -16.72
N PRO A 109 -9.02 -5.93 -17.35
CA PRO A 109 -9.83 -4.82 -17.83
C PRO A 109 -10.15 -3.82 -16.71
N LYS A 110 -10.01 -2.52 -16.99
CA LYS A 110 -10.24 -1.48 -15.97
C LYS A 110 -11.64 -1.55 -15.34
N THR A 111 -12.66 -1.87 -16.13
CA THR A 111 -14.03 -2.04 -15.63
C THR A 111 -14.13 -3.17 -14.61
N GLU A 112 -13.40 -4.25 -14.84
CA GLU A 112 -13.34 -5.39 -13.92
C GLU A 112 -12.56 -5.04 -12.65
N ALA A 113 -11.41 -4.38 -12.78
CA ALA A 113 -10.64 -3.88 -11.65
C ALA A 113 -11.47 -2.94 -10.75
N LEU A 114 -12.18 -1.99 -11.34
CA LEU A 114 -13.07 -1.08 -10.62
C LEU A 114 -14.21 -1.82 -9.93
N GLN A 115 -14.78 -2.84 -10.58
CA GLN A 115 -15.83 -3.67 -9.97
C GLN A 115 -15.30 -4.44 -8.76
N LEU A 116 -14.11 -5.04 -8.83
CA LEU A 116 -13.51 -5.76 -7.70
C LEU A 116 -13.22 -4.82 -6.52
N ILE A 117 -12.72 -3.61 -6.79
CA ILE A 117 -12.52 -2.58 -5.75
C ILE A 117 -13.85 -2.17 -5.13
N GLN A 118 -14.89 -1.94 -5.93
CA GLN A 118 -16.21 -1.59 -5.43
C GLN A 118 -16.82 -2.72 -4.60
N ASN A 119 -16.73 -3.97 -5.06
CA ASN A 119 -17.18 -5.13 -4.32
C ASN A 119 -16.53 -5.20 -2.93
N ARG A 120 -15.23 -4.93 -2.85
CA ARG A 120 -14.53 -4.88 -1.55
C ARG A 120 -15.05 -3.75 -0.67
N ARG A 121 -15.30 -2.55 -1.23
CA ARG A 121 -15.89 -1.44 -0.45
C ARG A 121 -17.24 -1.81 0.12
N ASP A 122 -18.10 -2.44 -0.68
CA ASP A 122 -19.44 -2.84 -0.28
C ASP A 122 -19.40 -3.97 0.77
N GLU A 123 -18.46 -4.91 0.62
CA GLU A 123 -18.19 -5.99 1.57
C GLU A 123 -17.78 -5.44 2.95
N ILE A 124 -16.85 -4.50 2.99
CA ILE A 124 -16.35 -3.97 4.27
C ILE A 124 -17.26 -2.91 4.87
N ALA A 125 -18.13 -2.26 4.09
CA ALA A 125 -18.96 -1.15 4.54
C ALA A 125 -19.72 -1.40 5.87
N PRO A 126 -20.31 -2.58 6.13
CA PRO A 126 -20.95 -2.88 7.41
C PRO A 126 -19.98 -2.96 8.60
N HIS A 127 -18.70 -3.24 8.34
CA HIS A 127 -17.65 -3.43 9.35
C HIS A 127 -16.86 -2.16 9.63
N VAL A 128 -16.88 -1.18 8.72
CA VAL A 128 -16.33 0.17 8.91
C VAL A 128 -17.19 0.94 9.91
N THR A 129 -17.20 0.46 11.15
CA THR A 129 -17.72 1.17 12.31
C THR A 129 -16.53 1.63 13.14
N ASN A 130 -16.70 2.70 13.93
CA ASN A 130 -15.69 3.15 14.88
C ASN A 130 -15.55 2.10 15.99
N THR A 131 -14.78 1.04 15.75
CA THR A 131 -14.17 0.28 16.83
C THR A 131 -13.35 1.28 17.63
N GLN A 132 -13.61 1.41 18.94
CA GLN A 132 -12.67 2.16 19.79
C GLN A 132 -11.39 1.33 19.84
N PRO A 133 -10.26 1.82 19.31
CA PRO A 133 -9.01 1.08 19.36
C PRO A 133 -8.60 0.88 20.82
N SER A 134 -7.97 -0.26 21.12
CA SER A 134 -7.34 -0.49 22.41
C SER A 134 -6.25 0.56 22.71
N LYS A 135 -5.83 0.65 23.98
CA LYS A 135 -4.72 1.54 24.35
C LYS A 135 -3.42 1.18 23.63
N ILE A 136 -3.20 -0.11 23.37
CA ILE A 136 -2.05 -0.61 22.62
C ILE A 136 -2.15 -0.13 21.17
N ALA A 137 -3.33 -0.23 20.55
CA ALA A 137 -3.53 0.26 19.20
C ALA A 137 -3.34 1.78 19.06
N LEU A 138 -3.76 2.56 20.07
CA LEU A 138 -3.49 3.99 20.12
C LEU A 138 -1.99 4.30 20.26
N LEU A 139 -1.28 3.55 21.12
CA LEU A 139 0.17 3.69 21.30
C LEU A 139 0.92 3.35 20.01
N PHE A 140 0.60 2.20 19.40
CA PHE A 140 1.16 1.80 18.11
C PHE A 140 0.92 2.89 17.05
N GLY A 141 -0.30 3.42 16.98
CA GLY A 141 -0.63 4.49 16.04
C GLY A 141 0.23 5.74 16.23
N LEU A 142 0.46 6.16 17.48
CA LEU A 142 1.35 7.29 17.79
C LEU A 142 2.80 7.02 17.40
N LEU A 143 3.32 5.83 17.68
CA LEU A 143 4.67 5.43 17.30
C LEU A 143 4.84 5.42 15.79
N ALA A 144 3.88 4.83 15.07
CA ALA A 144 3.91 4.71 13.61
C ALA A 144 3.76 6.05 12.89
N ASP A 145 3.15 7.04 13.53
CA ASP A 145 3.09 8.42 13.00
C ASP A 145 4.41 9.19 13.25
N LEU A 146 5.26 8.74 14.17
CA LEU A 146 6.57 9.33 14.48
C LEU A 146 7.74 8.68 13.72
N SER A 147 7.66 7.39 13.43
CA SER A 147 8.65 6.63 12.66
C SER A 147 8.02 6.13 11.34
N ASP A 148 7.64 4.86 11.33
CA ASP A 148 6.88 4.13 10.32
C ASP A 148 6.26 2.88 11.00
N GLU A 149 5.55 2.03 10.26
CA GLU A 149 4.86 0.87 10.86
C GLU A 149 5.83 -0.21 11.36
N ASP A 150 7.00 -0.36 10.74
CA ASP A 150 8.02 -1.32 11.17
C ASP A 150 8.77 -0.85 12.42
N GLY A 151 9.14 0.43 12.46
CA GLY A 151 9.74 1.06 13.63
C GLY A 151 8.78 1.07 14.81
N ALA A 152 7.49 1.33 14.58
CA ALA A 152 6.48 1.25 15.65
C ALA A 152 6.31 -0.16 16.21
N LEU A 153 6.41 -1.18 15.36
CA LEU A 153 6.33 -2.58 15.79
C LEU A 153 7.55 -2.95 16.65
N ALA A 154 8.76 -2.58 16.21
CA ALA A 154 9.99 -2.82 16.96
C ALA A 154 9.97 -2.14 18.34
N GLU A 155 9.52 -0.88 18.41
CA GLU A 155 9.41 -0.14 19.67
C GLU A 155 8.32 -0.73 20.59
N LEU A 156 7.23 -1.25 20.01
CA LEU A 156 6.18 -1.89 20.79
C LEU A 156 6.64 -3.24 21.37
N ASP A 157 7.38 -4.03 20.59
CA ASP A 157 7.98 -5.29 21.05
C ASP A 157 8.98 -5.02 22.18
N ASP A 158 9.87 -4.02 22.03
CA ASP A 158 10.81 -3.61 23.08
C ASP A 158 10.10 -3.15 24.36
N LEU A 159 8.96 -2.46 24.24
CA LEU A 159 8.14 -2.05 25.38
C LEU A 159 7.40 -3.22 26.03
N GLY A 160 6.94 -4.20 25.25
CA GLY A 160 6.32 -5.44 25.73
C GLY A 160 7.31 -6.26 26.56
N ASP A 161 8.49 -6.51 25.98
CA ASP A 161 9.59 -7.21 26.66
C ASP A 161 10.04 -6.46 27.93
N PHE A 162 10.03 -5.13 27.90
CA PHE A 162 10.33 -4.31 29.07
C PHE A 162 9.26 -4.48 30.16
N LEU A 163 7.97 -4.46 29.83
CA LEU A 163 6.89 -4.60 30.81
C LEU A 163 6.84 -6.01 31.42
N ASP A 164 7.07 -7.05 30.61
CA ASP A 164 7.14 -8.44 31.08
C ASP A 164 8.32 -8.65 32.04
N LEU A 165 9.42 -7.90 31.90
CA LEU A 165 10.58 -7.92 32.81
C LEU A 165 10.27 -7.37 34.22
N PHE A 166 9.24 -6.53 34.37
CA PHE A 166 8.84 -5.94 35.66
C PHE A 166 7.61 -6.62 36.29
N ASP A 167 6.89 -7.47 35.55
CA ASP A 167 5.76 -8.26 36.07
C ASP A 167 6.20 -9.57 36.77
N ASP A 168 7.50 -9.86 36.82
CA ASP A 168 8.13 -10.99 37.53
C ASP A 168 8.46 -10.71 39.03
N GLU A 169 7.72 -9.83 39.72
CA GLU A 169 7.79 -9.61 41.19
C GLU A 169 6.52 -10.01 41.98
#